data_AF-A0A517V722-F1
#
_entry.id   AF-A0A517V722-F1
#
_cell.length_a   1.000
_cell.length_b   1.000
_cell.length_c   1.000
_cell.angle_alpha   90.00
_cell.angle_beta   90.00
_cell.angle_gamma   90.00
#
_symmetry.space_group_name_H-M   'P 1'
#
loop_
_entity.id
_entity.type
_entity.pdbx_description
1 polymer ?
#
loop_
_entity_poly.entity_id
_entity_poly.type
_entity_poly.pdbx_seq_one_letter_code
_entity_poly.pdbx_strand_id
1 'polypeptide(L)'
;MDIASVDDILRERGLAPPQFRALIPNRENYKVLLCQPGANITTDSDGVRNSDPDIAQQQFSAYLHIAVENDVDLAVTPEYSLPWKVLEDAVRGGTKPADGKLWVLGCESLKPNELAALADRLSGQVTFIYEKCDGDQSRFLNPVVYLFQVPSIDGTSDSQTVALIQFKTCALGDNQNYEVDHLLLGTRLYFFGGAKNQLRLITLICSDAFDFTDKHARELYDRTLIIHIQLNQNPRQHQFRTYRTHLFQYDGHETELITLNWARDIYADIGEGPKCWQNIAGTGWYLRPNRFDTGDQKLQHNHRLGLYYTWLDPEKCHALFFSYEPAVFLLTATKVAHVAVTASLSRRIGPKMEATLRWNSKSLSWEETPQVDDGFVRIVSNAGNAEGDLKALVQTNPLAVERLLALCDGSSITEEDWYRVTKLDSCRIEATEIIKRVTFCHDTIIEADQFRQARVRACQRAARIISQSLPPSLSDLQTGYRFEWNERYPHANITSTSGRCATVIALDNTRTREDAQKIRDTLAEYMRRKAETENDSLEAQQRLHVWYQDDEKGDILYDPHRYTHYDQTPAESSFDIGRAY
;
A
#
# COMPACT_ATOMS: atom_id res chain seq x y z
N MET A 1 19.49 11.17 -19.51
CA MET A 1 18.23 11.83 -19.14
C MET A 1 18.54 13.26 -18.72
N ASP A 2 18.01 14.23 -19.45
CA ASP A 2 18.15 15.66 -19.18
C ASP A 2 16.89 16.16 -18.46
N ILE A 3 17.09 16.98 -17.42
CA ILE A 3 15.99 17.53 -16.63
C ILE A 3 15.51 18.83 -17.29
N ALA A 4 14.20 18.98 -17.45
CA ALA A 4 13.62 20.18 -18.03
C ALA A 4 12.44 20.70 -17.20
N SER A 5 12.47 22.00 -16.89
CA SER A 5 11.37 22.67 -16.19
C SER A 5 10.18 22.88 -17.12
N VAL A 6 8.99 22.42 -16.71
CA VAL A 6 7.77 22.68 -17.48
C VAL A 6 7.43 24.16 -17.53
N ASP A 7 7.68 24.90 -16.45
CA ASP A 7 7.47 26.34 -16.41
C ASP A 7 8.23 27.07 -17.52
N ASP A 8 9.50 26.72 -17.73
CA ASP A 8 10.35 27.36 -18.73
C ASP A 8 9.91 26.99 -20.15
N ILE A 9 9.58 25.71 -20.37
CA ILE A 9 9.04 25.19 -21.65
C ILE A 9 7.75 25.90 -22.06
N LEU A 10 6.87 26.18 -21.09
CA LEU A 10 5.62 26.90 -21.33
C LEU A 10 5.89 28.37 -21.64
N ARG A 11 6.75 29.04 -20.87
CA ARG A 11 7.12 30.45 -21.10
C ARG A 11 7.76 30.67 -22.47
N GLU A 12 8.64 29.76 -22.90
CA GLU A 12 9.24 29.79 -24.25
C GLU A 12 8.20 29.75 -25.38
N ARG A 13 7.01 29.22 -25.10
CA ARG A 13 5.88 29.11 -26.04
C ARG A 13 4.82 30.19 -25.83
N GLY A 14 5.07 31.17 -24.96
CA GLY A 14 4.10 32.20 -24.65
C GLY A 14 2.91 31.69 -23.84
N LEU A 15 3.09 30.64 -23.05
CA LEU A 15 2.07 30.08 -22.16
C LEU A 15 2.42 30.36 -20.69
N ALA A 16 1.43 30.72 -19.89
CA ALA A 16 1.64 30.94 -18.47
C ALA A 16 1.70 29.59 -17.72
N PRO A 17 2.69 29.38 -16.84
CA PRO A 17 2.76 28.15 -16.06
C PRO A 17 1.53 27.97 -15.14
N PRO A 18 0.90 26.78 -15.13
CA PRO A 18 -0.26 26.53 -14.29
C PRO A 18 0.15 26.32 -12.83
N GLN A 19 -0.76 26.64 -11.90
CA GLN A 19 -0.62 26.27 -10.50
C GLN A 19 -1.48 25.04 -10.19
N PHE A 20 -0.85 23.87 -10.12
CA PHE A 20 -1.56 22.64 -9.79
C PHE A 20 -1.88 22.58 -8.30
N ARG A 21 -3.16 22.32 -7.97
CA ARG A 21 -3.62 22.14 -6.59
C ARG A 21 -2.77 21.12 -5.84
N ALA A 22 -2.41 20.00 -6.49
CA ALA A 22 -1.53 18.98 -5.91
C ALA A 22 -0.14 19.51 -5.48
N LEU A 23 0.34 20.60 -6.08
CA LEU A 23 1.69 21.17 -5.85
C LEU A 23 1.69 22.48 -5.05
N ILE A 24 0.52 22.93 -4.56
CA ILE A 24 0.43 24.07 -3.64
C ILE A 24 0.81 23.58 -2.23
N PRO A 25 1.85 24.12 -1.57
CA PRO A 25 2.36 23.65 -0.29
C PRO A 25 1.52 24.14 0.91
N ASN A 26 0.20 24.12 0.78
CA ASN A 26 -0.74 24.55 1.81
C ASN A 26 -1.26 23.34 2.62
N ARG A 27 -2.13 23.60 3.61
CA ARG A 27 -2.72 22.54 4.46
C ARG A 27 -3.86 21.75 3.81
N GLU A 28 -4.27 22.12 2.60
CA GLU A 28 -5.43 21.52 1.96
C GLU A 28 -5.03 20.16 1.39
N ASN A 29 -5.94 19.19 1.50
CA ASN A 29 -5.73 17.91 0.83
C ASN A 29 -5.97 18.05 -0.67
N TYR A 30 -5.51 17.08 -1.45
CA TYR A 30 -5.86 16.94 -2.85
C TYR A 30 -6.45 15.56 -3.11
N LYS A 31 -7.31 15.49 -4.13
CA LYS A 31 -7.91 14.26 -4.63
C LYS A 31 -7.04 13.61 -5.69
N VAL A 32 -6.83 12.31 -5.56
CA VAL A 32 -6.04 11.50 -6.49
C VAL A 32 -6.91 10.38 -7.05
N LEU A 33 -6.83 10.16 -8.36
CA LEU A 33 -7.41 9.00 -9.03
C LEU A 33 -6.29 8.18 -9.65
N LEU A 34 -6.20 6.91 -9.28
CA LEU A 34 -5.20 5.97 -9.81
C LEU A 34 -5.90 4.84 -10.54
N CYS A 35 -5.51 4.56 -11.78
CA CYS A 35 -5.99 3.40 -12.53
C CYS A 35 -5.02 2.23 -12.38
N GLN A 36 -5.51 1.07 -11.96
CA GLN A 36 -4.79 -0.19 -12.05
C GLN A 36 -5.61 -1.12 -12.95
N PRO A 37 -5.40 -1.06 -14.28
CA PRO A 37 -6.16 -1.86 -15.22
C PRO A 37 -5.72 -3.33 -15.11
N GLY A 38 -6.68 -4.22 -15.38
CA GLY A 38 -6.39 -5.57 -15.83
C GLY A 38 -6.68 -5.61 -17.33
N ALA A 39 -5.80 -6.19 -18.12
CA ALA A 39 -6.14 -6.55 -19.50
C ALA A 39 -5.20 -7.62 -20.03
N ASN A 40 -5.53 -8.08 -21.23
CA ASN A 40 -4.59 -8.77 -22.08
C ASN A 40 -3.83 -7.70 -22.88
N ILE A 41 -2.51 -7.85 -23.01
CA ILE A 41 -1.68 -6.97 -23.82
C ILE A 41 -1.16 -7.71 -25.05
N THR A 42 -0.95 -6.98 -26.13
CA THR A 42 -0.29 -7.48 -27.34
C THR A 42 1.00 -6.70 -27.54
N THR A 43 2.06 -7.41 -27.92
CA THR A 43 3.37 -6.84 -28.24
C THR A 43 3.79 -7.30 -29.63
N ASP A 44 4.03 -6.36 -30.52
CA ASP A 44 4.55 -6.63 -31.87
C ASP A 44 5.46 -5.48 -32.36
N SER A 45 5.85 -5.47 -33.64
CA SER A 45 6.74 -4.41 -34.17
C SER A 45 6.15 -2.99 -34.09
N ASP A 46 4.84 -2.85 -33.91
CA ASP A 46 4.17 -1.55 -33.78
C ASP A 46 4.06 -1.10 -32.31
N GLY A 47 4.39 -1.97 -31.36
CA GLY A 47 4.53 -1.64 -29.94
C GLY A 47 3.65 -2.45 -29.01
N VAL A 48 3.50 -1.93 -27.79
CA VAL A 48 2.70 -2.49 -26.70
C VAL A 48 1.36 -1.77 -26.60
N ARG A 49 0.28 -2.55 -26.57
CA ARG A 49 -1.12 -2.09 -26.55
C ARG A 49 -2.04 -3.09 -25.86
N ASN A 50 -3.26 -2.67 -25.54
CA ASN A 50 -4.32 -3.56 -25.11
C ASN A 50 -4.72 -4.51 -26.26
N SER A 51 -4.87 -5.80 -25.97
CA SER A 51 -5.33 -6.78 -26.96
C SER A 51 -6.82 -6.63 -27.30
N ASP A 52 -7.61 -6.06 -26.39
CA ASP A 52 -9.02 -5.71 -26.60
C ASP A 52 -9.17 -4.18 -26.59
N PRO A 53 -9.00 -3.52 -27.76
CA PRO A 53 -9.05 -2.07 -27.84
C PRO A 53 -10.44 -1.51 -27.52
N ASP A 54 -11.51 -2.27 -27.71
CA ASP A 54 -12.88 -1.79 -27.47
C ASP A 54 -13.18 -1.74 -25.97
N ILE A 55 -12.84 -2.80 -25.23
CA ILE A 55 -12.97 -2.82 -23.77
C ILE A 55 -12.06 -1.77 -23.15
N ALA A 56 -10.80 -1.67 -23.59
CA ALA A 56 -9.88 -0.65 -23.10
C ALA A 56 -10.42 0.77 -23.34
N GLN A 57 -10.94 1.05 -24.53
CA GLN A 57 -11.55 2.34 -24.83
C GLN A 57 -12.71 2.68 -23.88
N GLN A 58 -13.60 1.72 -23.60
CA GLN A 58 -14.71 1.90 -22.68
C GLN A 58 -14.22 2.17 -21.25
N GLN A 59 -13.29 1.34 -20.76
CA GLN A 59 -12.74 1.44 -19.40
C GLN A 59 -12.03 2.77 -19.17
N PHE A 60 -11.13 3.18 -20.07
CA PHE A 60 -10.38 4.42 -19.93
C PHE A 60 -11.23 5.65 -20.19
N SER A 61 -12.22 5.58 -21.10
CA SER A 61 -13.19 6.67 -21.25
C SER A 61 -13.98 6.87 -19.96
N ALA A 62 -14.52 5.82 -19.36
CA ALA A 62 -15.25 5.89 -18.10
C ALA A 62 -14.34 6.40 -16.95
N TYR A 63 -13.07 6.00 -16.92
CA TYR A 63 -12.08 6.51 -15.97
C TYR A 63 -11.88 8.04 -16.07
N LEU A 64 -11.76 8.59 -17.29
CA LEU A 64 -11.62 10.03 -17.48
C LEU A 64 -12.90 10.79 -17.07
N HIS A 65 -14.08 10.21 -17.28
CA HIS A 65 -15.34 10.78 -16.79
C HIS A 65 -15.37 10.83 -15.26
N ILE A 66 -14.95 9.74 -14.58
CA ILE A 66 -14.83 9.72 -13.12
C ILE A 66 -13.88 10.81 -12.61
N ALA A 67 -12.76 11.04 -13.31
CA ALA A 67 -11.82 12.09 -12.96
C ALA A 67 -12.47 13.49 -13.00
N VAL A 68 -13.31 13.75 -14.01
CA VAL A 68 -14.08 15.00 -14.12
C VAL A 68 -15.16 15.07 -13.04
N GLU A 69 -16.01 14.04 -12.94
CA GLU A 69 -17.16 13.98 -12.02
C GLU A 69 -16.74 14.14 -10.55
N ASN A 70 -15.61 13.56 -10.16
CA ASN A 70 -15.12 13.60 -8.78
C ASN A 70 -14.26 14.83 -8.47
N ASP A 71 -14.10 15.75 -9.42
CA ASP A 71 -13.25 16.93 -9.32
C ASP A 71 -11.80 16.59 -8.92
N VAL A 72 -11.21 15.53 -9.50
CA VAL A 72 -9.89 15.04 -9.01
C VAL A 72 -8.77 15.99 -9.40
N ASP A 73 -7.80 16.20 -8.50
CA ASP A 73 -6.70 17.14 -8.73
C ASP A 73 -5.53 16.50 -9.49
N LEU A 74 -5.36 15.19 -9.31
CA LEU A 74 -4.34 14.37 -9.97
C LEU A 74 -4.98 13.05 -10.44
N ALA A 75 -4.95 12.77 -11.75
CA ALA A 75 -5.36 11.48 -12.30
C ALA A 75 -4.15 10.77 -12.92
N VAL A 76 -3.95 9.48 -12.68
CA VAL A 76 -2.77 8.73 -13.15
C VAL A 76 -3.14 7.37 -13.75
N THR A 77 -2.60 7.04 -14.93
CA THR A 77 -2.68 5.70 -15.54
C THR A 77 -1.28 5.10 -15.73
N PRO A 78 -1.13 3.76 -15.72
CA PRO A 78 0.17 3.11 -15.82
C PRO A 78 0.76 3.16 -17.24
N GLU A 79 2.00 2.73 -17.38
CA GLU A 79 2.71 2.61 -18.67
C GLU A 79 1.91 1.75 -19.68
N TYR A 80 1.94 2.12 -20.97
CA TYR A 80 1.27 1.40 -22.08
C TYR A 80 -0.23 1.15 -21.91
N SER A 81 -0.93 1.95 -21.11
CA SER A 81 -2.30 1.62 -20.68
C SER A 81 -3.40 2.34 -21.47
N LEU A 82 -3.35 3.66 -21.56
CA LEU A 82 -4.45 4.46 -22.11
C LEU A 82 -4.39 4.50 -23.65
N PRO A 83 -5.45 4.05 -24.36
CA PRO A 83 -5.48 4.15 -25.81
C PRO A 83 -5.55 5.60 -26.30
N TRP A 84 -4.77 5.93 -27.32
CA TRP A 84 -4.76 7.28 -27.91
C TRP A 84 -6.12 7.75 -28.41
N LYS A 85 -6.96 6.82 -28.86
CA LYS A 85 -8.34 7.11 -29.28
C LYS A 85 -9.17 7.69 -28.13
N VAL A 86 -8.96 7.23 -26.90
CA VAL A 86 -9.64 7.74 -25.71
C VAL A 86 -9.24 9.19 -25.45
N LEU A 87 -7.94 9.51 -25.56
CA LEU A 87 -7.47 10.89 -25.43
C LEU A 87 -8.06 11.79 -26.52
N GLU A 88 -8.05 11.33 -27.77
CA GLU A 88 -8.62 12.05 -28.91
C GLU A 88 -10.12 12.34 -28.70
N ASP A 89 -10.89 11.33 -28.29
CA ASP A 89 -12.33 11.46 -28.06
C ASP A 89 -12.65 12.32 -26.85
N ALA A 90 -11.88 12.18 -25.76
CA ALA A 90 -12.05 12.99 -24.56
C ALA A 90 -11.83 14.48 -24.86
N VAL A 91 -10.75 14.81 -25.59
CA VAL A 91 -10.47 16.19 -26.01
C VAL A 91 -11.58 16.74 -26.89
N ARG A 92 -11.99 16.01 -27.93
CA ARG A 92 -13.06 16.43 -28.85
C ARG A 92 -14.42 16.58 -28.15
N GLY A 93 -14.69 15.72 -27.18
CA GLY A 93 -15.91 15.73 -26.36
C GLY A 93 -15.90 16.74 -25.22
N GLY A 94 -14.77 17.42 -24.97
CA GLY A 94 -14.61 18.37 -23.86
C GLY A 94 -14.35 17.73 -22.50
N THR A 95 -14.13 16.41 -22.43
CA THR A 95 -13.69 15.69 -21.22
C THR A 95 -12.21 15.94 -21.01
N LYS A 96 -11.88 16.92 -20.18
CA LYS A 96 -10.51 17.38 -19.93
C LYS A 96 -10.34 17.84 -18.48
N PRO A 97 -9.12 17.89 -17.94
CA PRO A 97 -8.89 18.45 -16.61
C PRO A 97 -9.31 19.92 -16.59
N ALA A 98 -9.93 20.33 -15.48
CA ALA A 98 -10.20 21.74 -15.19
C ALA A 98 -8.92 22.47 -14.74
N ASP A 99 -9.01 23.80 -14.63
CA ASP A 99 -7.89 24.65 -14.19
C ASP A 99 -7.33 24.20 -12.83
N GLY A 100 -5.99 24.17 -12.75
CA GLY A 100 -5.27 23.75 -11.54
C GLY A 100 -5.23 22.23 -11.30
N LYS A 101 -5.67 21.41 -12.25
CA LYS A 101 -5.60 19.94 -12.18
C LYS A 101 -4.65 19.36 -13.23
N LEU A 102 -4.14 18.17 -12.96
CA LEU A 102 -3.18 17.47 -13.81
C LEU A 102 -3.61 16.02 -14.06
N TRP A 103 -3.63 15.61 -15.32
CA TRP A 103 -3.72 14.19 -15.68
C TRP A 103 -2.36 13.70 -16.18
N VAL A 104 -1.87 12.60 -15.63
CA VAL A 104 -0.61 11.92 -15.95
C VAL A 104 -0.95 10.57 -16.58
N LEU A 105 -1.04 10.53 -17.90
CA LEU A 105 -1.61 9.40 -18.63
C LEU A 105 -0.51 8.59 -19.29
N GLY A 106 -0.16 7.42 -18.75
CA GLY A 106 0.67 6.46 -19.46
C GLY A 106 -0.13 5.87 -20.64
N CYS A 107 0.30 6.19 -21.86
CA CYS A 107 -0.43 5.86 -23.07
C CYS A 107 0.17 4.63 -23.75
N GLU A 108 -0.62 3.97 -24.60
CA GLU A 108 -0.14 2.91 -25.49
C GLU A 108 1.00 3.39 -26.40
N SER A 109 1.75 2.43 -26.93
CA SER A 109 2.82 2.73 -27.91
C SER A 109 2.25 3.37 -29.18
N LEU A 110 3.04 4.24 -29.81
CA LEU A 110 2.75 4.78 -31.14
C LEU A 110 4.04 5.21 -31.84
N LYS A 111 4.01 5.30 -33.17
CA LYS A 111 5.15 5.80 -33.95
C LYS A 111 5.16 7.34 -34.04
N PRO A 112 6.33 7.95 -34.28
CA PRO A 112 6.46 9.41 -34.41
C PRO A 112 5.52 10.05 -35.44
N ASN A 113 5.28 9.39 -36.58
CA ASN A 113 4.37 9.87 -37.62
C ASN A 113 2.90 9.81 -37.19
N GLU A 114 2.51 8.81 -36.41
CA GLU A 114 1.16 8.67 -35.85
C GLU A 114 0.89 9.76 -34.82
N LEU A 115 1.90 10.07 -33.98
CA LEU A 115 1.84 11.17 -33.02
C LEU A 115 1.69 12.52 -33.73
N ALA A 116 2.49 12.79 -34.76
CA ALA A 116 2.39 14.01 -35.55
C ALA A 116 1.00 14.15 -36.19
N ALA A 117 0.49 13.07 -36.79
CA ALA A 117 -0.84 13.05 -37.37
C ALA A 117 -1.95 13.29 -36.33
N LEU A 118 -1.80 12.76 -35.11
CA LEU A 118 -2.73 13.03 -34.01
C LEU A 118 -2.69 14.51 -33.58
N ALA A 119 -1.49 15.08 -33.42
CA ALA A 119 -1.31 16.48 -33.09
C ALA A 119 -1.95 17.40 -34.14
N ASP A 120 -1.80 17.08 -35.43
CA ASP A 120 -2.43 17.80 -36.53
C ASP A 120 -3.97 17.71 -36.47
N ARG A 121 -4.51 16.51 -36.23
CA ARG A 121 -5.97 16.28 -36.12
C ARG A 121 -6.62 17.01 -34.95
N LEU A 122 -5.86 17.31 -33.90
CA LEU A 122 -6.31 18.00 -32.70
C LEU A 122 -5.81 19.46 -32.63
N SER A 123 -5.20 19.94 -33.72
CA SER A 123 -4.75 21.32 -33.84
C SER A 123 -5.91 22.29 -33.62
N GLY A 124 -5.67 23.33 -32.81
CA GLY A 124 -6.67 24.30 -32.38
C GLY A 124 -7.51 23.89 -31.16
N GLN A 125 -7.49 22.62 -30.73
CA GLN A 125 -8.14 22.16 -29.50
C GLN A 125 -7.14 21.91 -28.38
N VAL A 126 -5.97 21.36 -28.72
CA VAL A 126 -4.89 21.05 -27.79
C VAL A 126 -3.55 21.46 -28.38
N THR A 127 -2.69 22.02 -27.54
CA THR A 127 -1.29 22.24 -27.89
C THR A 127 -0.44 21.09 -27.42
N PHE A 128 0.11 20.37 -28.38
CA PHE A 128 1.06 19.31 -28.15
C PHE A 128 2.46 19.87 -27.96
N ILE A 129 3.13 19.45 -26.90
CA ILE A 129 4.53 19.79 -26.61
C ILE A 129 5.28 18.49 -26.39
N TYR A 130 6.29 18.24 -27.19
CA TYR A 130 7.14 17.06 -27.05
C TYR A 130 8.51 17.33 -27.66
N GLU A 131 9.51 16.56 -27.23
CA GLU A 131 10.83 16.61 -27.84
C GLU A 131 10.84 15.91 -29.20
N LYS A 132 11.78 16.29 -30.07
CA LYS A 132 12.07 15.50 -31.26
C LYS A 132 13.04 14.40 -30.87
N CYS A 133 12.63 13.15 -31.00
CA CYS A 133 13.51 12.01 -30.75
C CYS A 133 14.42 11.74 -31.96
N ASP A 134 15.71 11.58 -31.71
CA ASP A 134 16.69 11.17 -32.71
C ASP A 134 16.71 9.65 -32.87
N GLY A 135 16.84 9.14 -34.10
CA GLY A 135 16.93 7.71 -34.38
C GLY A 135 15.96 7.24 -35.47
N ASP A 136 15.81 5.92 -35.56
CA ASP A 136 14.93 5.26 -36.53
C ASP A 136 13.46 5.56 -36.22
N GLN A 137 12.81 6.32 -37.09
CA GLN A 137 11.42 6.74 -36.93
C GLN A 137 10.40 5.63 -37.20
N SER A 138 10.85 4.43 -37.62
CA SER A 138 9.98 3.25 -37.74
C SER A 138 9.73 2.57 -36.40
N ARG A 139 10.58 2.83 -35.40
CA ARG A 139 10.44 2.38 -34.01
C ARG A 139 9.29 3.09 -33.31
N PHE A 140 8.68 2.43 -32.33
CA PHE A 140 7.60 2.99 -31.54
C PHE A 140 8.14 3.83 -30.37
N LEU A 141 7.32 4.73 -29.85
CA LEU A 141 7.56 5.53 -28.65
C LEU A 141 6.75 4.96 -27.48
N ASN A 142 7.27 5.12 -26.27
CA ASN A 142 6.56 4.86 -25.02
C ASN A 142 6.33 6.18 -24.28
N PRO A 143 5.09 6.71 -24.29
CA PRO A 143 4.81 8.04 -23.77
C PRO A 143 4.03 8.05 -22.46
N VAL A 144 4.32 9.06 -21.64
CA VAL A 144 3.37 9.62 -20.67
C VAL A 144 2.93 11.00 -21.14
N VAL A 145 1.62 11.21 -21.16
CA VAL A 145 0.98 12.48 -21.51
C VAL A 145 0.54 13.21 -20.25
N TYR A 146 1.07 14.40 -20.06
CA TYR A 146 0.57 15.37 -19.09
C TYR A 146 -0.48 16.25 -19.75
N LEU A 147 -1.76 16.03 -19.42
CA LEU A 147 -2.86 16.87 -19.90
C LEU A 147 -3.27 17.87 -18.81
N PHE A 148 -3.34 19.16 -19.15
CA PHE A 148 -3.70 20.23 -18.22
C PHE A 148 -4.18 21.49 -18.95
N GLN A 149 -4.79 22.42 -18.22
CA GLN A 149 -5.11 23.75 -18.72
C GLN A 149 -4.00 24.75 -18.36
N VAL A 150 -3.68 25.64 -19.28
CA VAL A 150 -2.82 26.80 -19.05
C VAL A 150 -3.60 28.08 -19.27
N PRO A 151 -3.46 29.09 -18.39
CA PRO A 151 -4.01 30.41 -18.67
C PRO A 151 -3.21 31.09 -19.79
N SER A 152 -3.88 31.97 -20.53
CA SER A 152 -3.22 32.88 -21.45
C SER A 152 -2.37 33.90 -20.70
N ILE A 153 -1.17 34.21 -21.20
CA ILE A 153 -0.27 35.21 -20.59
C ILE A 153 -0.95 36.57 -20.46
N ASP A 154 -1.79 36.94 -21.43
CA ASP A 154 -2.43 38.25 -21.48
C ASP A 154 -3.70 38.32 -20.62
N GLY A 155 -4.17 37.19 -20.06
CA GLY A 155 -5.39 37.10 -19.25
C GLY A 155 -6.70 37.43 -19.99
N THR A 156 -6.64 37.63 -21.31
CA THR A 156 -7.75 38.08 -22.16
C THR A 156 -8.44 36.97 -22.94
N SER A 157 -7.84 35.79 -23.04
CA SER A 157 -8.39 34.62 -23.73
C SER A 157 -8.62 33.45 -22.79
N ASP A 158 -9.52 32.55 -23.17
CA ASP A 158 -9.83 31.33 -22.44
C ASP A 158 -8.58 30.48 -22.20
N SER A 159 -8.59 29.70 -21.12
CA SER A 159 -7.55 28.72 -20.81
C SER A 159 -7.38 27.74 -21.98
N GLN A 160 -6.13 27.47 -22.32
CA GLN A 160 -5.74 26.58 -23.41
C GLN A 160 -5.40 25.20 -22.85
N THR A 161 -5.83 24.15 -23.54
CA THR A 161 -5.48 22.77 -23.16
C THR A 161 -4.12 22.41 -23.74
N VAL A 162 -3.22 21.89 -22.89
CA VAL A 162 -1.87 21.47 -23.27
C VAL A 162 -1.70 19.99 -22.99
N ALA A 163 -1.11 19.29 -23.97
CA ALA A 163 -0.62 17.91 -23.84
C ALA A 163 0.91 17.93 -23.94
N LEU A 164 1.60 17.90 -22.79
CA LEU A 164 3.05 17.74 -22.74
C LEU A 164 3.38 16.24 -22.71
N ILE A 165 4.24 15.77 -23.61
CA ILE A 165 4.56 14.34 -23.73
C ILE A 165 6.02 14.12 -23.36
N GLN A 166 6.23 13.21 -22.41
CA GLN A 166 7.53 12.65 -22.07
C GLN A 166 7.63 11.25 -22.67
N PHE A 167 8.74 10.96 -23.32
CA PHE A 167 9.03 9.62 -23.79
C PHE A 167 9.98 8.91 -22.83
N LYS A 168 9.82 7.59 -22.73
CA LYS A 168 10.71 6.73 -21.95
C LYS A 168 12.14 6.92 -22.42
N THR A 169 13.04 7.10 -21.47
CA THR A 169 14.44 7.45 -21.72
C THR A 169 15.38 6.26 -21.57
N CYS A 170 14.92 5.20 -20.89
CA CYS A 170 15.69 3.98 -20.65
C CYS A 170 14.87 2.76 -21.09
N ALA A 171 15.35 2.00 -22.09
CA ALA A 171 14.72 0.74 -22.49
C ALA A 171 14.92 -0.35 -21.43
N LEU A 172 13.92 -1.20 -21.24
CA LEU A 172 14.02 -2.39 -20.41
C LEU A 172 14.57 -3.55 -21.27
N GLY A 173 15.72 -4.10 -20.88
CA GLY A 173 16.20 -5.36 -21.44
C GLY A 173 15.35 -6.52 -20.92
N ASP A 174 14.75 -7.28 -21.83
CA ASP A 174 14.09 -8.55 -21.55
C ASP A 174 14.76 -9.71 -22.30
N ASN A 175 14.28 -10.94 -22.12
CA ASN A 175 14.88 -12.13 -22.76
C ASN A 175 14.85 -12.09 -24.30
N GLN A 176 14.05 -11.20 -24.89
CA GLN A 176 13.91 -11.04 -26.33
C GLN A 176 14.50 -9.70 -26.83
N ASN A 177 15.09 -8.90 -25.94
CA ASN A 177 15.53 -7.53 -26.19
C ASN A 177 14.47 -6.65 -26.86
N TYR A 178 13.19 -6.87 -26.56
CA TYR A 178 12.10 -6.27 -27.32
C TYR A 178 12.15 -4.73 -27.36
N GLU A 179 12.20 -4.06 -26.20
CA GLU A 179 12.30 -2.60 -26.17
C GLU A 179 13.65 -2.10 -26.72
N VAL A 180 14.74 -2.83 -26.48
CA VAL A 180 16.07 -2.45 -26.99
C VAL A 180 16.06 -2.37 -28.53
N ASP A 181 15.37 -3.31 -29.17
CA ASP A 181 15.33 -3.44 -30.61
C ASP A 181 14.27 -2.53 -31.27
N HIS A 182 13.17 -2.22 -30.57
CA HIS A 182 11.99 -1.58 -31.19
C HIS A 182 11.58 -0.23 -30.59
N LEU A 183 12.10 0.16 -29.42
CA LEU A 183 11.77 1.44 -28.77
C LEU A 183 12.66 2.57 -29.30
N LEU A 184 12.05 3.71 -29.60
CA LEU A 184 12.70 4.98 -29.81
C LEU A 184 12.71 5.75 -28.48
N LEU A 185 13.90 6.08 -27.99
CA LEU A 185 14.08 6.69 -26.69
C LEU A 185 13.89 8.21 -26.73
N GLY A 186 13.27 8.73 -25.67
CA GLY A 186 13.35 10.14 -25.32
C GLY A 186 14.66 10.49 -24.63
N THR A 187 14.88 11.77 -24.41
CA THR A 187 16.05 12.26 -23.68
C THR A 187 15.67 13.05 -22.43
N ARG A 188 14.41 13.45 -22.28
CA ARG A 188 13.99 14.41 -21.25
C ARG A 188 13.17 13.80 -20.12
N LEU A 189 13.43 14.28 -18.91
CA LEU A 189 12.57 14.16 -17.74
C LEU A 189 12.01 15.55 -17.41
N TYR A 190 10.69 15.69 -17.45
CA TYR A 190 10.05 16.94 -17.10
C TYR A 190 9.74 17.00 -15.60
N PHE A 191 9.90 18.18 -15.01
CA PHE A 191 9.41 18.45 -13.67
C PHE A 191 8.48 19.65 -13.63
N PHE A 192 7.41 19.52 -12.84
CA PHE A 192 6.44 20.57 -12.58
C PHE A 192 6.76 21.28 -11.26
N GLY A 193 6.46 22.58 -11.18
CA GLY A 193 6.71 23.40 -10.00
C GLY A 193 8.19 23.71 -9.79
N GLY A 194 8.62 23.81 -8.52
CA GLY A 194 10.03 23.96 -8.18
C GLY A 194 10.58 25.39 -8.08
N ALA A 195 9.76 26.44 -8.18
CA ALA A 195 10.17 27.76 -7.70
C ALA A 195 10.43 27.72 -6.18
N LYS A 196 11.17 28.70 -5.63
CA LYS A 196 11.47 28.76 -4.19
C LYS A 196 10.16 28.62 -3.38
N ASN A 197 10.12 27.64 -2.48
CA ASN A 197 8.96 27.27 -1.65
C ASN A 197 7.82 26.51 -2.35
N GLN A 198 7.97 26.00 -3.57
CA GLN A 198 6.97 25.14 -4.21
C GLN A 198 7.28 23.65 -4.07
N LEU A 199 6.25 22.83 -4.26
CA LEU A 199 6.40 21.38 -4.40
C LEU A 199 6.77 21.05 -5.85
N ARG A 200 7.28 19.83 -6.07
CA ARG A 200 7.63 19.32 -7.38
C ARG A 200 6.87 18.03 -7.70
N LEU A 201 6.71 17.76 -8.99
CA LEU A 201 6.23 16.47 -9.49
C LEU A 201 7.05 16.05 -10.70
N ILE A 202 7.44 14.77 -10.72
CA ILE A 202 8.08 14.11 -11.86
C ILE A 202 7.42 12.77 -12.11
N THR A 203 7.53 12.27 -13.35
CA THR A 203 7.12 10.89 -13.68
C THR A 203 8.29 10.11 -14.26
N LEU A 204 8.52 8.91 -13.75
CA LEU A 204 9.44 7.92 -14.30
C LEU A 204 8.62 6.83 -14.99
N ILE A 205 9.01 6.44 -16.19
CA ILE A 205 8.38 5.35 -16.94
C ILE A 205 9.22 4.09 -16.76
N CYS A 206 8.75 3.17 -15.91
CA CYS A 206 9.33 1.86 -15.69
C CYS A 206 10.86 1.89 -15.49
N SER A 207 11.65 1.45 -16.47
CA SER A 207 13.12 1.43 -16.41
C SER A 207 13.80 2.80 -16.38
N ASP A 208 13.09 3.92 -16.60
CA ASP A 208 13.61 5.26 -16.31
C ASP A 208 14.14 5.37 -14.87
N ALA A 209 13.58 4.58 -13.94
CA ALA A 209 14.05 4.46 -12.56
C ALA A 209 15.53 4.03 -12.44
N PHE A 210 16.08 3.31 -13.42
CA PHE A 210 17.45 2.83 -13.39
C PHE A 210 18.47 3.91 -13.75
N ASP A 211 18.05 4.86 -14.59
CA ASP A 211 18.87 6.02 -14.99
C ASP A 211 18.62 7.24 -14.09
N PHE A 212 17.75 7.13 -13.09
CA PHE A 212 17.56 8.15 -12.07
C PHE A 212 18.72 8.13 -11.05
N THR A 213 19.80 8.85 -11.36
CA THR A 213 21.03 8.94 -10.57
C THR A 213 21.02 10.00 -9.46
N ASP A 214 22.06 10.02 -8.62
CA ASP A 214 22.35 11.08 -7.63
C ASP A 214 22.38 12.50 -8.21
N LYS A 215 22.74 12.64 -9.49
CA LYS A 215 22.72 13.95 -10.16
C LYS A 215 21.28 14.45 -10.24
N HIS A 216 20.35 13.59 -10.64
CA HIS A 216 18.94 13.92 -10.75
C HIS A 216 18.30 14.10 -9.37
N ALA A 217 18.61 13.23 -8.42
CA ALA A 217 18.12 13.35 -7.06
C ALA A 217 18.54 14.67 -6.39
N ARG A 218 19.77 15.13 -6.58
CA ARG A 218 20.23 16.44 -6.05
C ARG A 218 19.37 17.62 -6.52
N GLU A 219 18.81 17.54 -7.71
CA GLU A 219 17.99 18.59 -8.30
C GLU A 219 16.50 18.42 -7.98
N LEU A 220 16.03 17.17 -7.94
CA LEU A 220 14.61 16.85 -7.96
C LEU A 220 14.11 16.14 -6.70
N TYR A 221 14.93 15.73 -5.75
CA TYR A 221 14.46 14.93 -4.61
C TYR A 221 13.60 15.73 -3.63
N ASP A 222 14.08 16.92 -3.24
CA ASP A 222 13.47 17.74 -2.20
C ASP A 222 12.04 18.17 -2.57
N ARG A 223 11.08 17.93 -1.66
CA ARG A 223 9.66 18.34 -1.79
C ARG A 223 8.96 17.81 -3.03
N THR A 224 9.23 16.55 -3.38
CA THR A 224 8.78 15.98 -4.66
C THR A 224 7.81 14.83 -4.48
N LEU A 225 6.73 14.88 -5.26
CA LEU A 225 5.90 13.71 -5.55
C LEU A 225 6.45 13.02 -6.80
N ILE A 226 7.01 11.84 -6.62
CA ILE A 226 7.51 11.02 -7.73
C ILE A 226 6.41 10.03 -8.11
N ILE A 227 6.00 10.05 -9.38
CA ILE A 227 5.10 9.05 -9.94
C ILE A 227 5.94 8.08 -10.77
N HIS A 228 5.83 6.79 -10.51
CA HIS A 228 6.53 5.74 -11.24
C HIS A 228 5.50 4.83 -11.89
N ILE A 229 5.20 5.08 -13.16
CA ILE A 229 4.24 4.28 -13.92
C ILE A 229 4.94 3.06 -14.54
N GLN A 230 4.28 1.91 -14.56
CA GLN A 230 4.93 0.65 -14.90
C GLN A 230 3.97 -0.29 -15.63
N LEU A 231 4.50 -1.09 -16.55
CA LEU A 231 4.01 -2.38 -16.99
C LEU A 231 5.12 -3.39 -16.68
N ASN A 232 5.00 -4.08 -15.54
CA ASN A 232 6.12 -4.82 -15.00
C ASN A 232 5.71 -6.15 -14.38
N GLN A 233 6.27 -7.25 -14.91
CA GLN A 233 6.07 -8.61 -14.42
C GLN A 233 6.63 -8.84 -13.02
N ASN A 234 7.70 -8.13 -12.66
CA ASN A 234 8.39 -8.31 -11.39
C ASN A 234 8.72 -6.94 -10.76
N PRO A 235 7.73 -6.23 -10.18
CA PRO A 235 7.95 -4.93 -9.54
C PRO A 235 8.92 -4.98 -8.36
N ARG A 236 9.25 -6.18 -7.86
CA ARG A 236 10.21 -6.44 -6.79
C ARG A 236 11.55 -6.97 -7.28
N GLN A 237 11.83 -6.96 -8.59
CA GLN A 237 13.17 -7.32 -9.05
C GLN A 237 14.22 -6.37 -8.46
N HIS A 238 15.45 -6.88 -8.33
CA HIS A 238 16.52 -6.24 -7.59
C HIS A 238 16.71 -4.76 -7.96
N GLN A 239 16.74 -4.41 -9.26
CA GLN A 239 16.99 -3.04 -9.71
C GLN A 239 15.89 -2.06 -9.29
N PHE A 240 14.60 -2.45 -9.34
CA PHE A 240 13.51 -1.59 -8.89
C PHE A 240 13.53 -1.36 -7.38
N ARG A 241 13.82 -2.41 -6.60
CA ARG A 241 14.01 -2.27 -5.15
C ARG A 241 15.21 -1.39 -4.83
N THR A 242 16.33 -1.59 -5.55
CA THR A 242 17.55 -0.79 -5.35
C THR A 242 17.29 0.69 -5.61
N TYR A 243 16.56 1.03 -6.67
CA TYR A 243 16.14 2.40 -6.93
C TYR A 243 15.29 2.97 -5.78
N ARG A 244 14.30 2.22 -5.28
CA ARG A 244 13.47 2.68 -4.14
C ARG A 244 14.29 2.84 -2.87
N THR A 245 15.12 1.86 -2.53
CA THR A 245 16.07 1.93 -1.43
C THR A 245 16.94 3.18 -1.56
N HIS A 246 17.52 3.42 -2.73
CA HIS A 246 18.38 4.58 -2.97
C HIS A 246 17.63 5.90 -2.80
N LEU A 247 16.40 6.00 -3.33
CA LEU A 247 15.55 7.17 -3.16
C LEU A 247 15.27 7.49 -1.68
N PHE A 248 15.07 6.46 -0.85
CA PHE A 248 14.82 6.63 0.58
C PHE A 248 16.10 6.63 1.44
N GLN A 249 17.30 6.57 0.86
CA GLN A 249 18.55 6.77 1.60
C GLN A 249 18.87 8.24 1.84
N TYR A 250 18.36 9.15 1.00
CA TYR A 250 18.55 10.58 1.20
C TYR A 250 17.80 11.06 2.46
N ASP A 251 18.34 12.08 3.14
CA ASP A 251 17.65 12.69 4.28
C ASP A 251 16.46 13.53 3.81
N GLY A 252 15.40 13.59 4.62
CA GLY A 252 14.18 14.32 4.31
C GLY A 252 12.91 13.48 4.37
N HIS A 253 11.84 14.11 4.84
CA HIS A 253 10.51 13.50 4.94
C HIS A 253 9.55 14.05 3.89
N GLU A 254 10.02 14.94 3.01
CA GLU A 254 9.21 15.75 2.10
C GLU A 254 9.12 15.16 0.67
N THR A 255 9.57 13.92 0.49
CA THR A 255 9.50 13.19 -0.78
C THR A 255 8.60 11.97 -0.63
N GLU A 256 7.74 11.75 -1.61
CA GLU A 256 6.84 10.61 -1.67
C GLU A 256 6.94 9.94 -3.05
N LEU A 257 6.77 8.62 -3.08
CA LEU A 257 6.80 7.83 -4.32
C LEU A 257 5.49 7.06 -4.46
N ILE A 258 4.83 7.22 -5.60
CA ILE A 258 3.72 6.37 -6.04
C ILE A 258 4.24 5.46 -7.13
N THR A 259 4.29 4.15 -6.89
CA THR A 259 4.45 3.15 -7.95
C THR A 259 3.07 2.75 -8.44
N LEU A 260 2.81 2.87 -9.75
CA LEU A 260 1.54 2.51 -10.38
C LEU A 260 1.80 1.50 -11.49
N ASN A 261 1.45 0.24 -11.22
CA ASN A 261 1.57 -0.84 -12.18
C ASN A 261 0.18 -1.31 -12.63
N TRP A 262 0.16 -2.22 -13.59
CA TRP A 262 -1.02 -3.01 -13.93
C TRP A 262 -1.40 -3.98 -12.79
N ALA A 263 -2.61 -4.55 -12.87
CA ALA A 263 -3.07 -5.55 -11.93
C ALA A 263 -2.22 -6.85 -11.98
N ARG A 264 -2.48 -7.79 -11.06
CA ARG A 264 -1.88 -9.13 -11.12
C ARG A 264 -2.40 -9.93 -12.32
N ASP A 265 -1.67 -11.00 -12.63
CA ASP A 265 -2.08 -12.02 -13.60
C ASP A 265 -2.40 -11.47 -14.99
N ILE A 266 -1.62 -10.48 -15.45
CA ILE A 266 -1.71 -9.95 -16.81
C ILE A 266 -1.41 -11.06 -17.81
N TYR A 267 -2.14 -11.07 -18.92
CA TYR A 267 -1.86 -11.95 -20.05
C TYR A 267 -1.19 -11.15 -21.14
N ALA A 268 -0.06 -11.63 -21.66
CA ALA A 268 0.57 -11.04 -22.84
C ALA A 268 0.55 -12.02 -24.01
N ASP A 269 0.18 -11.52 -25.19
CA ASP A 269 0.35 -12.21 -26.46
C ASP A 269 1.58 -11.64 -27.19
N ILE A 270 2.60 -12.50 -27.27
CA ILE A 270 3.89 -12.23 -27.93
C ILE A 270 3.99 -12.98 -29.28
N GLY A 271 2.85 -13.37 -29.87
CA GLY A 271 2.79 -14.12 -31.14
C GLY A 271 2.73 -15.64 -31.00
N GLU A 272 2.75 -16.17 -29.77
CA GLU A 272 2.56 -17.59 -29.45
C GLU A 272 1.21 -17.85 -28.73
N GLY A 273 0.35 -16.83 -28.66
CA GLY A 273 -0.90 -16.84 -27.91
C GLY A 273 -0.75 -16.23 -26.50
N PRO A 274 -1.88 -15.96 -25.82
CA PRO A 274 -1.89 -15.24 -24.54
C PRO A 274 -1.30 -16.08 -23.41
N LYS A 275 -0.25 -15.57 -22.76
CA LYS A 275 0.42 -16.18 -21.61
C LYS A 275 0.22 -15.34 -20.36
N CYS A 276 -0.32 -15.95 -19.30
CA CYS A 276 -0.39 -15.32 -17.98
C CYS A 276 1.01 -15.14 -17.39
N TRP A 277 1.30 -13.94 -16.91
CA TRP A 277 2.55 -13.58 -16.27
C TRP A 277 2.68 -14.10 -14.84
N GLN A 278 1.58 -14.45 -14.18
CA GLN A 278 1.55 -14.79 -12.75
C GLN A 278 2.24 -13.73 -11.87
N ASN A 279 2.18 -12.46 -12.33
CA ASN A 279 2.83 -11.34 -11.68
C ASN A 279 2.01 -10.84 -10.50
N ILE A 280 2.65 -10.09 -9.61
CA ILE A 280 1.93 -9.20 -8.69
C ILE A 280 1.75 -7.82 -9.32
N ALA A 281 0.78 -7.05 -8.84
CA ALA A 281 0.65 -5.65 -9.23
C ALA A 281 1.81 -4.82 -8.67
N GLY A 282 2.02 -4.81 -7.35
CA GLY A 282 3.10 -4.01 -6.73
C GLY A 282 2.90 -2.50 -6.80
N THR A 283 1.69 -2.03 -7.12
CA THR A 283 1.27 -0.65 -6.94
C THR A 283 1.33 -0.28 -5.46
N GLY A 284 1.97 0.84 -5.15
CA GLY A 284 2.21 1.26 -3.77
C GLY A 284 2.51 2.75 -3.61
N TRP A 285 2.35 3.24 -2.39
CA TRP A 285 2.65 4.61 -1.98
C TRP A 285 3.62 4.60 -0.80
N TYR A 286 4.82 5.12 -1.05
CA TYR A 286 5.93 5.16 -0.10
C TYR A 286 6.12 6.59 0.40
N LEU A 287 6.17 6.76 1.72
CA LEU A 287 6.29 8.08 2.34
C LEU A 287 6.92 8.02 3.74
N ARG A 288 7.49 9.14 4.20
CA ARG A 288 8.14 9.26 5.52
C ARG A 288 7.65 10.45 6.37
N PRO A 289 6.38 10.87 6.36
CA PRO A 289 5.99 12.00 7.19
C PRO A 289 6.18 11.65 8.67
N ASN A 290 6.75 12.58 9.41
CA ASN A 290 7.00 12.46 10.86
C ASN A 290 5.72 12.29 11.71
N ARG A 291 4.54 12.53 11.13
CA ARG A 291 3.23 12.47 11.79
C ARG A 291 2.22 11.67 10.96
N PHE A 292 2.69 10.60 10.32
CA PHE A 292 1.80 9.64 9.66
C PHE A 292 0.75 9.14 10.65
N ASP A 293 -0.51 9.06 10.20
CA ASP A 293 -1.59 8.55 11.04
C ASP A 293 -1.63 7.03 10.98
N THR A 294 -1.04 6.39 11.99
CA THR A 294 -1.05 4.94 12.20
C THR A 294 -2.27 4.46 13.00
N GLY A 295 -3.29 5.30 13.20
CA GLY A 295 -4.48 4.94 13.97
C GLY A 295 -5.28 3.81 13.30
N ASP A 296 -5.72 2.84 14.10
CA ASP A 296 -6.45 1.66 13.62
C ASP A 296 -7.68 2.01 12.77
N GLN A 297 -8.44 3.03 13.16
CA GLN A 297 -9.62 3.47 12.42
C GLN A 297 -9.28 3.86 10.97
N LYS A 298 -8.20 4.63 10.77
CA LYS A 298 -7.77 5.04 9.44
C LYS A 298 -7.24 3.84 8.65
N LEU A 299 -6.40 3.02 9.28
CA LEU A 299 -5.79 1.87 8.61
C LEU A 299 -6.82 0.80 8.26
N GLN A 300 -7.83 0.57 9.10
CA GLN A 300 -8.97 -0.29 8.81
C GLN A 300 -9.77 0.25 7.63
N HIS A 301 -10.09 1.55 7.63
CA HIS A 301 -10.84 2.17 6.54
C HIS A 301 -10.12 2.00 5.19
N ASN A 302 -8.81 2.27 5.18
CA ASN A 302 -7.95 2.06 4.02
C ASN A 302 -7.90 0.57 3.62
N HIS A 303 -7.71 -0.34 4.58
CA HIS A 303 -7.65 -1.79 4.33
C HIS A 303 -8.93 -2.29 3.67
N ARG A 304 -10.10 -1.91 4.18
CA ARG A 304 -11.41 -2.31 3.63
C ARG A 304 -11.57 -1.88 2.17
N LEU A 305 -11.02 -0.72 1.82
CA LEU A 305 -11.04 -0.20 0.46
C LEU A 305 -9.84 -0.67 -0.39
N GLY A 306 -8.99 -1.56 0.13
CA GLY A 306 -7.90 -2.17 -0.65
C GLY A 306 -6.57 -1.41 -0.61
N LEU A 307 -6.30 -0.62 0.43
CA LEU A 307 -5.00 0.01 0.67
C LEU A 307 -4.39 -0.52 1.99
N TYR A 308 -3.35 -1.34 1.87
CA TYR A 308 -2.80 -2.16 2.94
C TYR A 308 -1.49 -1.57 3.47
N TYR A 309 -1.50 -1.21 4.76
CA TYR A 309 -0.33 -0.64 5.43
C TYR A 309 0.75 -1.68 5.74
N THR A 310 2.00 -1.29 5.47
CA THR A 310 3.21 -1.93 5.95
C THR A 310 4.27 -0.89 6.38
N TRP A 311 5.28 -1.36 7.10
CA TRP A 311 6.47 -0.60 7.49
C TRP A 311 7.70 -1.21 6.81
N LEU A 312 8.30 -0.48 5.88
CA LEU A 312 9.55 -0.89 5.24
C LEU A 312 10.71 -0.58 6.17
N ASP A 313 11.20 -1.64 6.82
CA ASP A 313 12.07 -1.50 7.98
C ASP A 313 13.49 -0.98 7.68
N PRO A 314 14.17 -1.37 6.58
CA PRO A 314 15.50 -0.86 6.29
C PRO A 314 15.51 0.64 5.98
N GLU A 315 14.53 1.12 5.21
CA GLU A 315 14.39 2.52 4.78
C GLU A 315 13.60 3.39 5.77
N LYS A 316 13.06 2.78 6.84
CA LYS A 316 12.22 3.44 7.85
C LYS A 316 11.11 4.26 7.19
N CYS A 317 10.37 3.66 6.26
CA CYS A 317 9.29 4.33 5.54
C CYS A 317 7.96 3.58 5.64
N HIS A 318 6.88 4.35 5.57
CA HIS A 318 5.54 3.80 5.42
C HIS A 318 5.36 3.39 3.97
N ALA A 319 4.99 2.14 3.74
CA ALA A 319 4.69 1.61 2.42
C ALA A 319 3.25 1.08 2.43
N LEU A 320 2.37 1.73 1.67
CA LEU A 320 0.98 1.31 1.52
C LEU A 320 0.80 0.67 0.16
N PHE A 321 0.38 -0.59 0.13
CA PHE A 321 0.18 -1.34 -1.11
C PHE A 321 -1.28 -1.39 -1.48
N PHE A 322 -1.58 -1.27 -2.76
CA PHE A 322 -2.95 -1.40 -3.25
C PHE A 322 -3.29 -2.88 -3.45
N SER A 323 -4.58 -3.20 -3.43
CA SER A 323 -5.08 -4.51 -3.85
C SER A 323 -4.54 -4.84 -5.21
N TYR A 324 -4.09 -6.08 -5.40
CA TYR A 324 -3.53 -6.51 -6.69
C TYR A 324 -4.59 -6.71 -7.80
N GLU A 325 -5.87 -6.51 -7.50
CA GLU A 325 -6.98 -6.69 -8.45
C GLU A 325 -7.15 -5.49 -9.39
N PRO A 326 -7.73 -5.67 -10.59
CA PRO A 326 -8.12 -4.57 -11.47
C PRO A 326 -9.08 -3.61 -10.77
N ALA A 327 -8.72 -2.33 -10.70
CA ALA A 327 -9.51 -1.32 -10.02
C ALA A 327 -9.13 0.12 -10.41
N VAL A 328 -10.03 1.05 -10.11
CA VAL A 328 -9.75 2.47 -10.02
C VAL A 328 -9.82 2.89 -8.55
N PHE A 329 -8.79 3.58 -8.07
CA PHE A 329 -8.68 4.01 -6.68
C PHE A 329 -8.85 5.52 -6.57
N LEU A 330 -9.86 5.96 -5.82
CA LEU A 330 -10.08 7.38 -5.49
C LEU A 330 -9.60 7.63 -4.06
N LEU A 331 -8.72 8.61 -3.88
CA LEU A 331 -8.09 8.92 -2.61
C LEU A 331 -8.10 10.43 -2.32
N THR A 332 -7.97 10.78 -1.04
CA THR A 332 -7.50 12.09 -0.61
C THR A 332 -6.13 11.96 0.07
N ALA A 333 -5.24 12.94 -0.16
CA ALA A 333 -3.91 12.93 0.44
C ALA A 333 -3.48 14.34 0.87
N THR A 334 -2.64 14.38 1.90
CA THR A 334 -1.90 15.59 2.30
C THR A 334 -0.75 15.84 1.35
N LYS A 335 -0.32 17.09 1.20
CA LYS A 335 0.86 17.45 0.39
C LYS A 335 2.13 16.78 0.89
N VAL A 336 3.10 16.61 -0.01
CA VAL A 336 4.45 16.10 0.35
C VAL A 336 5.20 17.08 1.28
N ALA A 337 4.84 18.36 1.31
CA ALA A 337 5.29 19.31 2.31
C ALA A 337 4.27 20.45 2.50
N HIS A 338 4.31 21.08 3.67
CA HIS A 338 3.60 22.33 3.93
C HIS A 338 4.63 23.45 4.16
N VAL A 339 4.48 24.57 3.47
CA VAL A 339 5.37 25.72 3.60
C VAL A 339 4.61 26.90 4.16
N ALA A 340 5.18 27.56 5.18
CA ALA A 340 4.55 28.67 5.90
C ALA A 340 3.18 28.33 6.54
N VAL A 341 2.93 27.05 6.86
CA VAL A 341 1.76 26.59 7.63
C VAL A 341 2.16 26.41 9.09
N THR A 342 1.37 26.95 10.02
CA THR A 342 1.62 26.80 11.46
C THR A 342 1.68 25.34 11.89
N ALA A 343 2.60 24.98 12.78
CA ALA A 343 2.87 23.59 13.18
C ALA A 343 1.66 22.81 13.74
N SER A 344 0.67 23.50 14.31
CA SER A 344 -0.59 22.90 14.80
C SER A 344 -1.51 22.44 13.67
N LEU A 345 -1.46 23.12 12.52
CA LEU A 345 -2.23 22.84 11.30
C LEU A 345 -1.44 21.99 10.30
N SER A 346 -0.12 21.91 10.45
CA SER A 346 0.76 21.13 9.58
C SER A 346 0.84 19.66 10.02
N ARG A 347 -0.20 18.88 9.70
CA ARG A 347 -0.21 17.42 9.90
C ARG A 347 -0.31 16.71 8.56
N ARG A 348 0.75 15.97 8.20
CA ARG A 348 0.80 15.10 7.02
C ARG A 348 0.43 13.68 7.41
N ILE A 349 -0.85 13.37 7.28
CA ILE A 349 -1.42 12.10 7.75
C ILE A 349 -1.27 10.96 6.73
N GLY A 350 -0.83 11.23 5.50
CA GLY A 350 -0.73 10.24 4.43
C GLY A 350 -2.07 9.96 3.73
N PRO A 351 -2.09 9.09 2.70
CA PRO A 351 -3.27 8.87 1.87
C PRO A 351 -4.44 8.23 2.64
N LYS A 352 -5.65 8.60 2.24
CA LYS A 352 -6.92 8.06 2.69
C LYS A 352 -7.71 7.61 1.47
N MET A 353 -8.10 6.35 1.44
CA MET A 353 -9.02 5.83 0.43
C MET A 353 -10.39 6.49 0.61
N GLU A 354 -11.01 6.93 -0.48
CA GLU A 354 -12.41 7.38 -0.48
C GLU A 354 -13.30 6.32 -1.13
N ALA A 355 -12.85 5.76 -2.26
CA ALA A 355 -13.55 4.70 -2.96
C ALA A 355 -12.59 3.81 -3.76
N THR A 356 -13.03 2.58 -4.00
CA THR A 356 -12.42 1.66 -4.96
C THR A 356 -13.49 1.21 -5.92
N LEU A 357 -13.26 1.40 -7.21
CA LEU A 357 -14.21 1.05 -8.25
C LEU A 357 -13.71 -0.16 -9.04
N ARG A 358 -14.61 -1.08 -9.35
CA ARG A 358 -14.34 -2.27 -10.18
C ARG A 358 -15.16 -2.20 -11.46
N TRP A 359 -14.57 -2.69 -12.54
CA TRP A 359 -15.24 -2.69 -13.83
C TRP A 359 -16.37 -3.72 -13.83
N ASN A 360 -17.59 -3.27 -14.10
CA ASN A 360 -18.73 -4.12 -14.32
C ASN A 360 -18.97 -4.26 -15.83
N SER A 361 -18.65 -5.43 -16.37
CA SER A 361 -18.79 -5.70 -17.82
C SER A 361 -20.23 -5.74 -18.33
N LYS A 362 -21.23 -5.79 -17.44
CA LYS A 362 -22.65 -5.76 -17.83
C LYS A 362 -23.16 -4.35 -17.99
N SER A 363 -22.79 -3.45 -17.08
CA SER A 363 -23.16 -2.02 -17.12
C SER A 363 -22.17 -1.18 -17.91
N LEU A 364 -21.01 -1.74 -18.28
CA LEU A 364 -19.91 -1.04 -18.95
C LEU A 364 -19.48 0.21 -18.18
N SER A 365 -19.39 0.09 -16.87
CA SER A 365 -19.04 1.19 -15.96
C SER A 365 -18.16 0.71 -14.82
N TRP A 366 -17.47 1.65 -14.20
CA TRP A 366 -16.75 1.44 -12.94
C TRP A 366 -17.73 1.65 -11.78
N GLU A 367 -17.89 0.63 -10.94
CA GLU A 367 -18.83 0.64 -9.82
C GLU A 367 -18.09 0.58 -8.49
N GLU A 368 -18.50 1.43 -7.54
CA GLU A 368 -17.92 1.45 -6.20
C GLU A 368 -18.10 0.09 -5.50
N THR A 369 -17.03 -0.36 -4.87
CA THR A 369 -16.99 -1.58 -4.08
C THR A 369 -16.79 -1.21 -2.61
N PRO A 370 -17.77 -1.48 -1.72
CA PRO A 370 -17.70 -1.09 -0.31
C PRO A 370 -16.64 -1.86 0.48
N GLN A 371 -16.23 -3.04 -0.02
CA GLN A 371 -15.21 -3.89 0.58
C GLN A 371 -14.46 -4.69 -0.49
N VAL A 372 -13.14 -4.55 -0.51
CA VAL A 372 -12.25 -5.29 -1.38
C VAL A 372 -11.91 -6.64 -0.75
N ASP A 373 -11.95 -7.72 -1.55
CA ASP A 373 -11.44 -9.02 -1.12
C ASP A 373 -9.93 -8.91 -0.87
N ASP A 374 -9.50 -9.24 0.34
CA ASP A 374 -8.11 -9.30 0.79
C ASP A 374 -7.57 -10.74 0.83
N GLY A 375 -8.44 -11.74 0.62
CA GLY A 375 -8.15 -13.16 0.64
C GLY A 375 -8.04 -13.83 2.02
N PHE A 376 -8.15 -13.09 3.12
CA PHE A 376 -8.02 -13.63 4.47
C PHE A 376 -9.06 -14.72 4.78
N VAL A 377 -10.30 -14.55 4.30
CA VAL A 377 -11.39 -15.51 4.49
C VAL A 377 -11.03 -16.90 3.95
N ARG A 378 -10.17 -17.00 2.93
CA ARG A 378 -9.74 -18.28 2.35
C ARG A 378 -8.78 -19.04 3.26
N ILE A 379 -7.94 -18.35 4.03
CA ILE A 379 -6.93 -18.99 4.89
C ILE A 379 -7.46 -19.29 6.30
N VAL A 380 -8.44 -18.50 6.78
CA VAL A 380 -8.96 -18.62 8.15
C VAL A 380 -9.84 -19.84 8.37
N SER A 381 -10.30 -20.50 7.29
CA SER A 381 -11.01 -21.79 7.36
C SER A 381 -10.22 -22.88 8.08
N ASN A 382 -8.88 -22.75 8.13
CA ASN A 382 -8.00 -23.67 8.85
C ASN A 382 -7.87 -23.34 10.35
N ALA A 383 -8.53 -22.29 10.86
CA ALA A 383 -8.41 -21.86 12.26
C ALA A 383 -9.20 -22.73 13.26
N GLY A 384 -9.99 -23.69 12.80
CA GLY A 384 -10.81 -24.55 13.65
C GLY A 384 -11.82 -23.74 14.47
N ASN A 385 -11.90 -23.97 15.79
CA ASN A 385 -12.87 -23.31 16.67
C ASN A 385 -12.71 -21.78 16.72
N ALA A 386 -11.57 -21.22 16.29
CA ALA A 386 -11.37 -19.77 16.22
C ALA A 386 -11.89 -19.13 14.91
N GLU A 387 -12.32 -19.91 13.91
CA GLU A 387 -12.69 -19.40 12.58
C GLU A 387 -13.79 -18.32 12.65
N GLY A 388 -14.85 -18.57 13.43
CA GLY A 388 -15.97 -17.64 13.56
C GLY A 388 -15.55 -16.29 14.15
N ASP A 389 -14.76 -16.32 15.22
CA ASP A 389 -14.26 -15.12 15.90
C ASP A 389 -13.32 -14.32 14.99
N LEU A 390 -12.39 -14.99 14.30
CA LEU A 390 -11.46 -14.33 13.38
C LEU A 390 -12.19 -13.69 12.20
N LYS A 391 -13.21 -14.36 11.64
CA LYS A 391 -14.07 -13.80 10.59
C LYS A 391 -14.87 -12.60 11.10
N ALA A 392 -15.36 -12.61 12.33
CA ALA A 392 -16.05 -11.46 12.90
C ALA A 392 -15.08 -10.30 13.17
N LEU A 393 -13.89 -10.59 13.70
CA LEU A 393 -12.88 -9.61 14.07
C LEU A 393 -12.31 -8.90 12.83
N VAL A 394 -12.01 -9.60 11.74
CA VAL A 394 -11.46 -8.96 10.53
C VAL A 394 -12.39 -7.91 9.92
N GLN A 395 -13.71 -8.10 10.03
CA GLN A 395 -14.71 -7.12 9.54
C GLN A 395 -14.70 -5.83 10.35
N THR A 396 -14.31 -5.90 11.62
CA THR A 396 -14.32 -4.76 12.54
C THR A 396 -12.96 -4.13 12.74
N ASN A 397 -11.87 -4.90 12.70
CA ASN A 397 -10.50 -4.40 12.77
C ASN A 397 -9.51 -5.49 12.27
N PRO A 398 -9.03 -5.43 11.02
CA PRO A 398 -8.06 -6.39 10.51
C PRO A 398 -6.72 -6.33 11.26
N LEU A 399 -6.33 -5.19 11.82
CA LEU A 399 -5.11 -5.10 12.63
C LEU A 399 -5.25 -5.78 13.99
N ALA A 400 -6.46 -5.85 14.55
CA ALA A 400 -6.71 -6.64 15.76
C ALA A 400 -6.49 -8.14 15.49
N VAL A 401 -6.84 -8.63 14.30
CA VAL A 401 -6.53 -10.02 13.88
C VAL A 401 -5.01 -10.22 13.82
N GLU A 402 -4.27 -9.30 13.19
CA GLU A 402 -2.81 -9.40 13.12
C GLU A 402 -2.17 -9.53 14.52
N ARG A 403 -2.62 -8.69 15.46
CA ARG A 403 -2.11 -8.69 16.85
C ARG A 403 -2.53 -9.93 17.64
N LEU A 404 -3.78 -10.37 17.45
CA LEU A 404 -4.29 -11.58 18.08
C LEU A 404 -3.49 -12.80 17.64
N LEU A 405 -3.25 -12.95 16.34
CA LEU A 405 -2.47 -14.06 15.79
C LEU A 405 -0.98 -13.97 16.15
N ALA A 406 -0.44 -12.76 16.30
CA ALA A 406 0.89 -12.55 16.87
C ALA A 406 0.97 -13.05 18.32
N LEU A 407 -0.04 -12.76 19.16
CA LEU A 407 -0.12 -13.26 20.54
C LEU A 407 -0.23 -14.78 20.61
N CYS A 408 -1.10 -15.39 19.79
CA CYS A 408 -1.29 -16.85 19.81
C CYS A 408 0.02 -17.62 19.56
N ASP A 409 0.94 -17.05 18.78
CA ASP A 409 2.23 -17.64 18.44
C ASP A 409 3.39 -17.16 19.34
N GLY A 410 3.33 -15.94 19.88
CA GLY A 410 4.28 -15.41 20.87
C GLY A 410 5.67 -15.04 20.35
N SER A 411 6.05 -15.42 19.12
CA SER A 411 7.43 -15.25 18.64
C SER A 411 7.85 -13.81 18.33
N SER A 412 6.89 -12.90 18.09
CA SER A 412 7.17 -11.51 17.72
C SER A 412 7.13 -10.51 18.88
N ILE A 413 6.93 -10.99 20.11
CA ILE A 413 6.77 -10.15 21.30
C ILE A 413 8.14 -9.89 21.93
N THR A 414 8.81 -8.84 21.45
CA THR A 414 10.17 -8.48 21.88
C THR A 414 10.23 -7.19 22.69
N GLU A 415 9.22 -6.33 22.58
CA GLU A 415 9.15 -5.00 23.21
C GLU A 415 7.75 -4.76 23.79
N GLU A 416 7.61 -3.84 24.75
CA GLU A 416 6.34 -3.60 25.46
C GLU A 416 5.22 -3.13 24.51
N ASP A 417 5.57 -2.30 23.53
CA ASP A 417 4.67 -1.75 22.51
C ASP A 417 4.72 -2.53 21.19
N TRP A 418 5.02 -3.84 21.24
CA TRP A 418 5.05 -4.76 20.09
C TRP A 418 3.79 -4.67 19.21
N TYR A 419 2.64 -4.33 19.82
CA TYR A 419 1.34 -4.22 19.16
C TYR A 419 1.21 -2.99 18.25
N ARG A 420 2.17 -2.07 18.25
CA ARG A 420 2.21 -0.96 17.28
C ARG A 420 2.47 -1.49 15.88
N VAL A 421 1.78 -0.95 14.88
CA VAL A 421 1.87 -1.44 13.49
C VAL A 421 3.27 -1.34 12.87
N THR A 422 4.15 -0.48 13.38
CA THR A 422 5.56 -0.40 12.96
C THR A 422 6.45 -1.47 13.60
N LYS A 423 5.99 -2.10 14.68
CA LYS A 423 6.69 -3.14 15.44
C LYS A 423 6.11 -4.53 15.19
N LEU A 424 4.84 -4.61 14.81
CA LEU A 424 4.15 -5.83 14.45
C LEU A 424 4.80 -6.47 13.23
N ASP A 425 5.30 -7.68 13.40
CA ASP A 425 6.11 -8.38 12.41
C ASP A 425 5.35 -8.67 11.11
N SER A 426 4.05 -8.95 11.17
CA SER A 426 3.23 -9.10 9.96
C SER A 426 3.04 -7.80 9.17
N CYS A 427 3.19 -6.64 9.82
CA CYS A 427 3.15 -5.33 9.18
C CYS A 427 4.55 -4.85 8.76
N ARG A 428 5.63 -5.48 9.21
CA ARG A 428 7.00 -5.11 8.83
C ARG A 428 7.39 -5.88 7.57
N ILE A 429 7.99 -5.17 6.63
CA ILE A 429 8.58 -5.75 5.43
C ILE A 429 10.07 -5.40 5.37
N GLU A 430 10.83 -6.33 4.82
CA GLU A 430 12.27 -6.17 4.59
C GLU A 430 12.53 -5.57 3.20
N ALA A 431 13.81 -5.40 2.85
CA ALA A 431 14.23 -4.92 1.52
C ALA A 431 13.74 -5.80 0.37
N THR A 432 13.19 -6.98 0.64
CA THR A 432 12.56 -7.84 -0.37
C THR A 432 11.18 -7.34 -0.81
N GLU A 433 10.54 -6.49 0.01
CA GLU A 433 9.16 -6.02 -0.13
C GLU A 433 8.14 -7.16 -0.22
N ILE A 434 8.43 -8.30 0.42
CA ILE A 434 7.47 -9.41 0.57
C ILE A 434 6.50 -9.05 1.69
N ILE A 435 5.20 -9.06 1.36
CA ILE A 435 4.16 -8.63 2.29
C ILE A 435 3.64 -9.85 3.05
N LYS A 436 3.99 -9.94 4.33
CA LYS A 436 3.62 -11.04 5.25
C LYS A 436 2.36 -10.77 6.07
N ARG A 437 1.67 -9.65 5.82
CA ARG A 437 0.37 -9.31 6.44
C ARG A 437 -0.55 -10.52 6.42
N VAL A 438 -1.06 -10.94 7.57
CA VAL A 438 -1.93 -12.11 7.65
C VAL A 438 -3.30 -11.83 7.03
N THR A 439 -3.80 -10.62 7.25
CA THR A 439 -5.09 -10.15 6.72
C THR A 439 -5.03 -9.67 5.26
N PHE A 440 -3.87 -9.75 4.59
CA PHE A 440 -3.74 -9.44 3.17
C PHE A 440 -2.97 -10.54 2.45
N CYS A 441 -3.70 -11.34 1.68
CA CYS A 441 -3.26 -12.61 1.12
C CYS A 441 -3.01 -12.56 -0.41
N HIS A 442 -2.89 -11.37 -1.01
CA HIS A 442 -2.67 -11.29 -2.46
C HIS A 442 -1.20 -11.54 -2.86
N ASP A 443 -0.27 -11.38 -1.92
CA ASP A 443 1.12 -11.79 -2.12
C ASP A 443 1.27 -13.28 -1.85
N THR A 444 1.34 -14.06 -2.92
CA THR A 444 1.30 -15.54 -2.90
C THR A 444 2.69 -16.18 -2.90
N ILE A 445 3.75 -15.40 -2.72
CA ILE A 445 5.09 -15.96 -2.54
C ILE A 445 5.08 -16.93 -1.36
N ILE A 446 5.76 -18.08 -1.54
CA ILE A 446 5.78 -19.20 -0.60
C ILE A 446 6.10 -18.76 0.84
N GLU A 447 7.09 -17.88 1.01
CA GLU A 447 7.48 -17.36 2.33
C GLU A 447 6.32 -16.62 3.03
N ALA A 448 5.58 -15.79 2.29
CA ALA A 448 4.43 -15.07 2.83
C ALA A 448 3.30 -16.04 3.17
N ASP A 449 2.96 -16.98 2.29
CA ASP A 449 1.94 -17.99 2.57
C ASP A 449 2.27 -18.82 3.82
N GLN A 450 3.50 -19.35 3.90
CA GLN A 450 3.96 -20.13 5.06
C GLN A 450 3.85 -19.34 6.37
N PHE A 451 4.22 -18.06 6.36
CA PHE A 451 4.07 -17.18 7.52
C PHE A 451 2.60 -17.05 7.96
N ARG A 452 1.69 -16.79 7.01
CA ARG A 452 0.24 -16.67 7.32
C ARG A 452 -0.34 -17.96 7.86
N GLN A 453 -0.01 -19.09 7.23
CA GLN A 453 -0.48 -20.41 7.67
C GLN A 453 0.05 -20.76 9.06
N ALA A 454 1.30 -20.42 9.39
CA ALA A 454 1.85 -20.62 10.73
C ALA A 454 1.08 -19.83 11.79
N ARG A 455 0.77 -18.55 11.51
CA ARG A 455 -0.04 -17.69 12.40
C ARG A 455 -1.43 -18.24 12.66
N VAL A 456 -2.13 -18.70 11.61
CA VAL A 456 -3.46 -19.32 11.74
C VAL A 456 -3.39 -20.63 12.52
N ARG A 457 -2.38 -21.48 12.27
CA ARG A 457 -2.18 -22.74 13.00
C ARG A 457 -1.89 -22.53 14.49
N ALA A 458 -1.13 -21.51 14.86
CA ALA A 458 -0.90 -21.18 16.26
C ALA A 458 -2.23 -20.85 16.98
N CYS A 459 -3.09 -20.07 16.35
CA CYS A 459 -4.42 -19.77 16.87
C CYS A 459 -5.34 -21.00 16.94
N GLN A 460 -5.32 -21.85 15.91
CA GLN A 460 -6.04 -23.13 15.91
C GLN A 460 -5.62 -24.00 17.10
N ARG A 461 -4.31 -24.06 17.39
CA ARG A 461 -3.78 -24.84 18.50
C ARG A 461 -4.17 -24.23 19.86
N ALA A 462 -4.13 -22.91 20.00
CA ALA A 462 -4.64 -22.23 21.18
C ALA A 462 -6.13 -22.57 21.41
N ALA A 463 -6.96 -22.54 20.37
CA ALA A 463 -8.38 -22.91 20.44
C ALA A 463 -8.59 -24.38 20.88
N ARG A 464 -7.73 -25.28 20.38
CA ARG A 464 -7.73 -26.70 20.79
C ARG A 464 -7.38 -26.86 22.27
N ILE A 465 -6.37 -26.14 22.77
CA ILE A 465 -5.94 -26.18 24.18
C ILE A 465 -7.08 -25.70 25.11
N ILE A 466 -7.77 -24.63 24.74
CA ILE A 466 -8.89 -24.08 25.52
C ILE A 466 -10.06 -25.07 25.61
N SER A 467 -10.16 -25.98 24.63
CA SER A 467 -11.19 -27.02 24.61
C SER A 467 -10.86 -28.23 25.51
N GLN A 468 -9.70 -28.21 26.20
CA GLN A 468 -9.25 -29.28 27.10
C GLN A 468 -9.49 -28.93 28.58
N SER A 469 -8.91 -29.72 29.49
CA SER A 469 -8.88 -29.39 30.92
C SER A 469 -7.93 -28.21 31.14
N LEU A 470 -8.47 -27.11 31.69
CA LEU A 470 -7.74 -25.86 31.89
C LEU A 470 -7.34 -25.67 33.36
N PRO A 471 -6.24 -24.92 33.62
CA PRO A 471 -5.90 -24.50 34.98
C PRO A 471 -7.06 -23.73 35.64
N PRO A 472 -7.18 -23.75 36.98
CA PRO A 472 -8.25 -23.05 37.69
C PRO A 472 -8.39 -21.56 37.33
N SER A 473 -7.29 -20.88 37.01
CA SER A 473 -7.33 -19.47 36.63
C SER A 473 -7.98 -19.20 35.27
N LEU A 474 -8.21 -20.23 34.44
CA LEU A 474 -8.86 -20.16 33.13
C LEU A 474 -10.15 -21.00 33.04
N SER A 475 -10.65 -21.53 34.17
CA SER A 475 -11.81 -22.44 34.15
C SER A 475 -13.08 -21.80 33.58
N ASP A 476 -13.20 -20.47 33.68
CA ASP A 476 -14.31 -19.70 33.12
C ASP A 476 -14.37 -19.79 31.59
N LEU A 477 -13.25 -20.02 30.89
CA LEU A 477 -13.24 -20.19 29.44
C LEU A 477 -14.03 -21.41 28.99
N GLN A 478 -14.19 -22.43 29.84
CA GLN A 478 -15.01 -23.61 29.52
C GLN A 478 -16.50 -23.29 29.41
N THR A 479 -16.95 -22.18 29.99
CA THR A 479 -18.35 -21.70 29.88
C THR A 479 -18.60 -20.89 28.60
N GLY A 480 -17.54 -20.53 27.88
CA GLY A 480 -17.58 -19.74 26.67
C GLY A 480 -16.52 -18.64 26.66
N TYR A 481 -16.02 -18.34 25.48
CA TYR A 481 -15.00 -17.33 25.25
C TYR A 481 -15.12 -16.76 23.83
N ARG A 482 -14.39 -15.68 23.57
CA ARG A 482 -14.11 -15.17 22.23
C ARG A 482 -12.64 -14.88 22.06
N PHE A 483 -12.10 -15.21 20.89
CA PHE A 483 -10.83 -14.68 20.43
C PHE A 483 -11.00 -13.22 20.03
N GLU A 484 -10.39 -12.32 20.79
CA GLU A 484 -10.43 -10.89 20.52
C GLU A 484 -9.15 -10.19 20.99
N TRP A 485 -8.85 -9.04 20.41
CA TRP A 485 -7.75 -8.17 20.85
C TRP A 485 -8.28 -6.76 21.08
N ASN A 486 -7.83 -6.13 22.17
CA ASN A 486 -8.24 -4.78 22.57
C ASN A 486 -7.02 -3.98 23.01
N GLU A 487 -6.94 -2.71 22.62
CA GLU A 487 -5.84 -1.80 22.98
C GLU A 487 -5.72 -1.59 24.51
N ARG A 488 -6.82 -1.68 25.26
CA ARG A 488 -6.80 -1.58 26.73
C ARG A 488 -6.08 -2.77 27.39
N TYR A 489 -6.17 -3.94 26.77
CA TYR A 489 -5.54 -5.17 27.23
C TYR A 489 -4.65 -5.73 26.11
N PRO A 490 -3.59 -5.01 25.72
CA PRO A 490 -2.89 -5.26 24.47
C PRO A 490 -2.14 -6.59 24.48
N HIS A 491 -1.97 -7.20 25.66
CA HIS A 491 -1.30 -8.48 25.86
C HIS A 491 -2.28 -9.67 26.01
N ALA A 492 -3.58 -9.46 25.85
CA ALA A 492 -4.61 -10.51 25.90
C ALA A 492 -5.14 -10.83 24.50
N ASN A 493 -5.51 -12.10 24.27
CA ASN A 493 -6.05 -12.58 23.00
C ASN A 493 -7.40 -13.31 23.15
N ILE A 494 -7.91 -13.44 24.37
CA ILE A 494 -9.17 -14.11 24.69
C ILE A 494 -9.92 -13.32 25.76
N THR A 495 -11.24 -13.23 25.62
CA THR A 495 -12.14 -12.73 26.65
C THR A 495 -13.21 -13.78 26.95
N SER A 496 -13.40 -14.09 28.23
CA SER A 496 -14.46 -15.01 28.66
C SER A 496 -15.84 -14.36 28.57
N THR A 497 -16.90 -15.17 28.64
CA THR A 497 -18.30 -14.67 28.72
C THR A 497 -18.57 -13.80 29.95
N SER A 498 -17.76 -13.93 31.01
CA SER A 498 -17.80 -13.05 32.19
C SER A 498 -17.01 -11.75 32.02
N GLY A 499 -16.39 -11.52 30.85
CA GLY A 499 -15.64 -10.31 30.52
C GLY A 499 -14.18 -10.33 30.99
N ARG A 500 -13.67 -11.45 31.48
CA ARG A 500 -12.29 -11.56 31.99
C ARG A 500 -11.31 -11.87 30.86
N CYS A 501 -10.28 -11.05 30.72
CA CYS A 501 -9.25 -11.19 29.68
C CYS A 501 -8.23 -12.27 30.06
N ALA A 502 -7.75 -13.04 29.08
CA ALA A 502 -6.71 -14.04 29.24
C ALA A 502 -5.73 -14.01 28.07
N THR A 503 -4.53 -14.55 28.30
CA THR A 503 -3.49 -14.68 27.30
C THR A 503 -3.10 -16.15 27.17
N VAL A 504 -3.40 -16.73 26.01
CA VAL A 504 -3.07 -18.13 25.69
C VAL A 504 -2.12 -18.14 24.49
N ILE A 505 -0.91 -18.65 24.71
CA ILE A 505 0.12 -18.76 23.67
C ILE A 505 0.41 -20.23 23.44
N ALA A 506 0.42 -20.65 22.17
CA ALA A 506 0.65 -22.04 21.78
C ALA A 506 1.85 -22.13 20.82
N LEU A 507 3.06 -22.26 21.37
CA LEU A 507 4.33 -22.30 20.64
C LEU A 507 4.50 -23.57 19.82
N ASP A 508 4.85 -23.47 18.54
CA ASP A 508 5.05 -24.62 17.66
C ASP A 508 6.15 -25.61 18.14
N ASN A 509 6.29 -26.73 17.44
CA ASN A 509 7.27 -27.78 17.76
C ASN A 509 8.72 -27.40 17.51
N THR A 510 9.00 -26.20 16.98
CA THR A 510 10.37 -25.68 16.84
C THR A 510 10.82 -24.93 18.09
N ARG A 511 9.90 -24.68 19.03
CA ARG A 511 10.16 -23.91 20.26
C ARG A 511 10.37 -24.78 21.47
N THR A 512 11.28 -24.34 22.31
CA THR A 512 11.73 -25.04 23.50
C THR A 512 11.01 -24.56 24.77
N ARG A 513 11.22 -25.29 25.87
CA ARG A 513 10.83 -24.84 27.20
C ARG A 513 11.45 -23.49 27.58
N GLU A 514 12.67 -23.22 27.13
CA GLU A 514 13.36 -21.94 27.39
C GLU A 514 12.69 -20.78 26.65
N ASP A 515 12.22 -21.01 25.43
CA ASP A 515 11.42 -20.02 24.69
C ASP A 515 10.11 -19.71 25.44
N ALA A 516 9.42 -20.75 25.94
CA ALA A 516 8.21 -20.60 26.73
C ALA A 516 8.43 -19.76 27.99
N GLN A 517 9.55 -20.02 28.69
CA GLN A 517 9.96 -19.22 29.84
C GLN A 517 10.18 -17.75 29.46
N LYS A 518 10.98 -17.51 28.43
CA LYS A 518 11.34 -16.15 28.02
C LYS A 518 10.10 -15.34 27.63
N ILE A 519 9.20 -15.93 26.84
CA ILE A 519 7.96 -15.27 26.40
C ILE A 519 7.07 -14.97 27.61
N ARG A 520 6.89 -15.93 28.52
CA ARG A 520 6.09 -15.73 29.73
C ARG A 520 6.66 -14.63 30.61
N ASP A 521 7.94 -14.67 30.90
CA ASP A 521 8.61 -13.68 31.77
C ASP A 521 8.53 -12.28 31.16
N THR A 522 8.73 -12.17 29.85
CA THR A 522 8.61 -10.92 29.10
C THR A 522 7.19 -10.34 29.17
N LEU A 523 6.17 -11.16 28.88
CA LEU A 523 4.78 -10.70 28.91
C LEU A 523 4.27 -10.40 30.32
N ALA A 524 4.66 -11.20 31.32
CA ALA A 524 4.30 -10.94 32.71
C ALA A 524 4.85 -9.58 33.16
N GLU A 525 6.06 -9.22 32.73
CA GLU A 525 6.64 -7.91 33.00
C GLU A 525 5.89 -6.77 32.31
N TYR A 526 5.49 -6.95 31.04
CA TYR A 526 4.72 -5.94 30.32
C TYR A 526 3.33 -5.74 30.92
N MET A 527 2.64 -6.81 31.29
CA MET A 527 1.37 -6.74 32.01
C MET A 527 1.51 -5.99 33.33
N ARG A 528 2.57 -6.25 34.09
CA ARG A 528 2.86 -5.56 35.35
C ARG A 528 3.00 -4.05 35.19
N ARG A 529 3.71 -3.62 34.16
CA ARG A 529 3.94 -2.18 33.88
C ARG A 529 2.69 -1.47 33.37
N LYS A 530 1.80 -2.19 32.69
CA LYS A 530 0.57 -1.65 32.11
C LYS A 530 -0.64 -1.68 33.06
N ALA A 531 -0.58 -2.46 34.12
CA ALA A 531 -1.66 -2.56 35.08
C ALA A 531 -1.90 -1.24 35.83
N GLU A 532 -3.18 -0.90 36.05
CA GLU A 532 -3.56 0.28 36.85
C GLU A 532 -3.32 0.02 38.34
N THR A 533 -3.50 -1.23 38.79
CA THR A 533 -3.28 -1.67 40.17
C THR A 533 -2.47 -2.96 40.27
N GLU A 534 -1.95 -3.25 41.46
CA GLU A 534 -1.25 -4.52 41.74
C GLU A 534 -2.16 -5.74 41.57
N ASN A 535 -3.45 -5.60 41.91
CA ASN A 535 -4.44 -6.66 41.71
C ASN A 535 -4.69 -6.93 40.23
N ASP A 536 -4.79 -5.88 39.39
CA ASP A 536 -4.96 -6.06 37.94
C ASP A 536 -3.73 -6.73 37.33
N SER A 537 -2.53 -6.36 37.79
CA SER A 537 -1.28 -7.01 37.39
C SER A 537 -1.29 -8.49 37.75
N LEU A 538 -1.65 -8.81 38.99
CA LEU A 538 -1.67 -10.18 39.47
C LEU A 538 -2.71 -11.02 38.72
N GLU A 539 -3.92 -10.48 38.51
CA GLU A 539 -4.96 -11.16 37.74
C GLU A 539 -4.52 -11.43 36.29
N ALA A 540 -3.93 -10.43 35.61
CA ALA A 540 -3.42 -10.60 34.26
C ALA A 540 -2.32 -11.67 34.19
N GLN A 541 -1.37 -11.66 35.14
CA GLN A 541 -0.29 -12.65 35.22
C GLN A 541 -0.79 -14.06 35.56
N GLN A 542 -1.82 -14.19 36.39
CA GLN A 542 -2.48 -15.48 36.70
C GLN A 542 -3.21 -16.07 35.50
N ARG A 543 -3.62 -15.23 34.55
CA ARG A 543 -4.34 -15.60 33.31
C ARG A 543 -3.45 -15.59 32.07
N LEU A 544 -2.13 -15.47 32.25
CA LEU A 544 -1.12 -15.67 31.22
C LEU A 544 -0.62 -17.11 31.24
N HIS A 545 -0.86 -17.85 30.15
CA HIS A 545 -0.42 -19.22 30.01
C HIS A 545 0.24 -19.46 28.66
N VAL A 546 1.38 -20.15 28.69
CA VAL A 546 2.19 -20.47 27.52
C VAL A 546 2.36 -21.98 27.45
N TRP A 547 1.93 -22.56 26.34
CA TRP A 547 2.10 -23.97 26.02
C TRP A 547 3.17 -24.15 24.97
N TYR A 548 4.00 -25.17 25.14
CA TYR A 548 4.99 -25.61 24.16
C TYR A 548 4.79 -27.08 23.84
N GLN A 549 5.35 -27.56 22.74
CA GLN A 549 5.23 -28.97 22.36
C GLN A 549 6.46 -29.75 22.83
N ASP A 550 6.22 -30.91 23.41
CA ASP A 550 7.23 -31.91 23.77
C ASP A 550 6.99 -33.16 22.93
N ASP A 551 8.06 -33.71 22.34
CA ASP A 551 7.98 -34.82 21.38
C ASP A 551 7.32 -36.08 21.97
N GLU A 552 7.40 -36.27 23.29
CA GLU A 552 6.84 -37.44 23.97
C GLU A 552 5.45 -37.17 24.58
N LYS A 553 5.21 -35.95 25.06
CA LYS A 553 4.04 -35.62 25.91
C LYS A 553 3.00 -34.73 25.23
N GLY A 554 3.27 -34.22 24.03
CA GLY A 554 2.37 -33.32 23.32
C GLY A 554 2.40 -31.90 23.89
N ASP A 555 1.24 -31.27 24.04
CA ASP A 555 1.15 -29.87 24.53
C ASP A 555 1.40 -29.81 26.04
N ILE A 556 2.47 -29.16 26.48
CA ILE A 556 2.82 -28.97 27.89
C ILE A 556 2.63 -27.51 28.30
N LEU A 557 1.92 -27.29 29.41
CA LEU A 557 1.82 -25.97 30.05
C LEU A 557 3.11 -25.62 30.78
N TYR A 558 3.71 -24.47 30.45
CA TYR A 558 4.87 -23.96 31.16
C TYR A 558 4.48 -23.38 32.52
N ASP A 559 5.03 -23.97 33.59
CA ASP A 559 4.99 -23.48 34.98
C ASP A 559 3.58 -23.06 35.48
N PRO A 560 2.65 -24.01 35.68
CA PRO A 560 1.26 -23.70 36.07
C PRO A 560 1.12 -23.03 37.45
N HIS A 561 2.17 -23.01 38.29
CA HIS A 561 2.06 -22.64 39.70
C HIS A 561 2.71 -21.30 40.07
N ARG A 562 3.45 -20.65 39.18
CA ARG A 562 4.26 -19.44 39.48
C ARG A 562 3.51 -18.25 40.07
N TYR A 563 2.20 -18.13 39.82
CA TYR A 563 1.34 -17.05 40.33
C TYR A 563 0.07 -17.54 41.03
N THR A 564 -0.06 -18.85 41.27
CA THR A 564 -1.11 -19.38 42.12
C THR A 564 -0.74 -19.09 43.57
N HIS A 565 -1.10 -17.91 44.07
CA HIS A 565 -1.06 -17.65 45.50
C HIS A 565 -2.10 -18.54 46.18
N TYR A 566 -1.65 -19.68 46.69
CA TYR A 566 -2.20 -20.23 47.92
C TYR A 566 -1.72 -19.28 49.03
N ASP A 567 -2.64 -18.77 49.84
CA ASP A 567 -2.40 -17.88 50.99
C ASP A 567 -2.14 -16.39 50.69
N GLN A 568 -3.18 -15.68 50.27
CA GLN A 568 -3.52 -14.47 51.01
C GLN A 568 -4.51 -14.88 52.10
N THR A 569 -4.03 -14.99 53.34
CA THR A 569 -4.90 -14.95 54.51
C THR A 569 -5.80 -13.73 54.33
N PRO A 570 -7.15 -13.87 54.41
CA PRO A 570 -8.01 -12.70 54.41
C PRO A 570 -7.51 -11.76 55.51
N ALA A 571 -7.45 -10.46 55.25
CA ALA A 571 -7.17 -9.44 56.26
C ALA A 571 -8.23 -9.41 57.39
N GLU A 572 -9.09 -10.42 57.48
CA GLU A 572 -10.11 -10.66 58.49
C GLU A 572 -10.14 -12.15 58.87
N SER A 573 -9.03 -12.69 59.39
CA SER A 573 -9.11 -13.89 60.23
C SER A 573 -9.31 -13.45 61.68
N SER A 574 -10.54 -13.56 62.17
CA SER A 574 -10.96 -13.22 63.53
C SER A 574 -10.61 -14.29 64.58
N PHE A 575 -9.69 -15.21 64.28
CA PHE A 575 -9.31 -16.28 65.20
C PHE A 575 -7.85 -16.19 65.62
N ASP A 576 -7.61 -15.31 66.60
CA ASP A 576 -6.40 -15.29 67.43
C ASP A 576 -6.59 -16.28 68.61
N ILE A 577 -6.41 -17.58 68.35
CA ILE A 577 -6.36 -18.61 69.40
C ILE A 577 -4.93 -18.65 69.93
N GLY A 578 -4.54 -17.64 70.71
CA GLY A 578 -3.14 -17.50 71.11
C GLY A 578 -2.85 -16.64 72.33
N ARG A 579 -3.83 -16.25 73.15
CA ARG A 579 -3.58 -15.59 74.46
C ARG A 579 -4.64 -15.90 75.51
N ALA A 580 -4.44 -16.98 76.26
CA ALA A 580 -4.87 -17.11 77.67
C ALA A 580 -4.26 -18.38 78.29
N TYR A 581 -3.10 -18.24 78.94
CA TYR A 581 -2.87 -18.49 80.37
C TYR A 581 -1.38 -18.31 80.69
#